data_AF-A0A5E5P2U0-F1
#
_entry.id   AF-A0A5E5P2U0-F1
#
_cell.length_a   1.000
_cell.length_b   1.000
_cell.length_c   1.000
_cell.angle_alpha   90.00
_cell.angle_beta   90.00
_cell.angle_gamma   90.00
#
_symmetry.space_group_name_H-M   'P 1'
#
loop_
_entity.id
_entity.type
_entity.pdbx_description
1 polymer ?
#
loop_
_entity_poly.entity_id
_entity_poly.type
_entity_poly.pdbx_seq_one_letter_code
_entity_poly.pdbx_strand_id
1 'polypeptide(L)'
;MGKDEFVDEVFRAAQSRGLRIEIGRAGRRTIVFNEVSKKKLHEGHIRALHPEILRKNASVGDVRALIETVAPGRPCTHRGMREIAWAIRDR
;
A
#
# COMPACT_ATOMS: atom_id res chain seq x y z
N MET A 1 13.59 -7.96 1.70
CA MET A 1 13.49 -6.95 0.63
C MET A 1 13.81 -5.57 1.15
N GLY A 2 14.48 -4.78 0.31
CA GLY A 2 14.75 -3.37 0.58
C GLY A 2 13.49 -2.50 0.50
N LYS A 3 13.58 -1.25 0.95
CA LYS A 3 12.44 -0.30 0.92
C LYS A 3 12.02 0.06 -0.50
N ASP A 4 12.97 0.32 -1.40
CA ASP A 4 12.69 0.62 -2.80
C ASP A 4 12.10 -0.59 -3.54
N GLU A 5 12.70 -1.76 -3.33
CA GLU A 5 12.20 -3.04 -3.85
C GLU A 5 10.76 -3.32 -3.39
N PHE A 6 10.45 -3.09 -2.11
CA PHE A 6 9.10 -3.21 -1.59
C PHE A 6 8.12 -2.28 -2.31
N VAL A 7 8.50 -1.02 -2.48
CA VAL A 7 7.65 -0.04 -3.15
C VAL A 7 7.34 -0.47 -4.59
N ASP A 8 8.35 -0.89 -5.33
CA ASP A 8 8.18 -1.33 -6.71
C ASP A 8 7.34 -2.60 -6.80
N GLU A 9 7.53 -3.57 -5.92
CA GLU A 9 6.68 -4.77 -5.85
C GLU A 9 5.23 -4.43 -5.47
N VAL A 10 4.99 -3.45 -4.60
CA VAL A 10 3.62 -2.98 -4.29
C VAL A 10 2.94 -2.38 -5.52
N PHE A 11 3.64 -1.52 -6.28
CA PHE A 11 3.08 -0.96 -7.52
C PHE A 11 2.88 -2.03 -8.60
N ARG A 12 3.80 -2.98 -8.72
CA ARG A 12 3.67 -4.11 -9.64
C ARG A 12 2.48 -4.99 -9.29
N ALA A 13 2.32 -5.35 -8.01
CA ALA A 13 1.19 -6.13 -7.53
C ALA A 13 -0.14 -5.39 -7.73
N ALA A 14 -0.16 -4.06 -7.54
CA ALA A 14 -1.34 -3.26 -7.82
C ALA A 14 -1.71 -3.27 -9.31
N GLN A 15 -0.73 -3.13 -10.20
CA GLN A 15 -0.93 -3.20 -11.64
C GLN A 15 -1.44 -4.57 -12.09
N SER A 16 -0.84 -5.67 -11.58
CA SER A 16 -1.29 -7.04 -11.86
C SER A 16 -2.73 -7.31 -11.38
N ARG A 17 -3.21 -6.56 -10.38
CA ARG A 17 -4.60 -6.61 -9.90
C ARG A 17 -5.54 -5.68 -10.66
N GLY A 18 -5.07 -5.00 -11.71
CA GLY A 18 -5.85 -4.04 -12.49
C GLY A 18 -6.16 -2.73 -11.76
N LEU A 19 -5.45 -2.41 -10.68
CA LEU A 19 -5.63 -1.14 -9.98
C LEU A 19 -5.04 0.00 -10.82
N ARG A 20 -5.76 1.12 -10.87
CA ARG A 20 -5.28 2.33 -11.54
C ARG A 20 -4.10 2.94 -10.79
N ILE A 21 -3.05 3.26 -11.52
CA ILE A 21 -1.88 3.99 -11.03
C ILE A 21 -1.89 5.37 -11.67
N GLU A 22 -1.89 6.41 -10.83
CA GLU A 22 -1.79 7.80 -11.27
C GLU A 22 -0.36 8.32 -11.04
N ILE A 23 0.12 9.16 -11.96
CA ILE A 23 1.37 9.90 -11.80
C ILE A 23 1.01 11.36 -11.54
N GLY A 24 1.32 11.85 -10.34
CA GLY A 24 1.07 13.24 -9.97
C GLY A 24 2.09 14.23 -10.56
N ARG A 25 1.85 15.53 -10.36
CA ARG A 25 2.69 16.64 -10.88
C ARG A 25 4.18 16.56 -10.51
N ALA A 26 4.54 15.85 -9.46
CA ALA A 26 5.92 15.65 -9.02
C ALA A 26 6.50 14.27 -9.41
N GLY A 27 5.91 13.59 -10.40
CA GLY A 27 6.29 12.22 -10.78
C GLY A 27 5.90 11.14 -9.76
N ARG A 28 5.26 11.52 -8.65
CA ARG A 28 4.90 10.59 -7.56
C ARG A 28 3.79 9.65 -8.00
N ARG A 29 4.06 8.35 -7.96
CA ARG A 29 3.10 7.29 -8.25
C ARG A 29 2.07 7.18 -7.12
N THR A 30 0.82 6.92 -7.50
CA THR A 30 -0.31 6.78 -6.57
C THR A 30 -1.22 5.63 -6.99
N ILE A 31 -1.46 4.68 -6.09
CA ILE A 31 -2.38 3.57 -6.32
C ILE A 31 -3.79 4.02 -5.94
N VAL A 32 -4.74 3.86 -6.84
CA VAL A 32 -6.17 4.08 -6.59
C VAL A 32 -6.83 2.73 -6.28
N PHE A 33 -7.07 2.46 -5.01
CA PHE A 33 -7.74 1.25 -4.53
C PHE A 33 -9.25 1.26 -4.78
N ASN A 34 -9.85 2.45 -4.88
CA ASN A 34 -11.26 2.60 -5.23
C ASN A 34 -11.50 4.01 -5.76
N GLU A 35 -11.99 4.11 -7.00
CA GLU A 35 -12.21 5.40 -7.68
C GLU A 35 -13.35 6.20 -7.06
N VAL A 36 -14.47 5.54 -6.75
CA VAL A 36 -15.69 6.18 -6.21
C VAL A 36 -15.43 6.91 -4.90
N SER A 37 -14.74 6.24 -3.99
CA SER A 37 -14.42 6.77 -2.65
C SER A 37 -13.01 7.37 -2.58
N LYS A 38 -12.36 7.59 -3.74
CA LYS A 38 -11.04 8.22 -3.88
C LYS A 38 -9.97 7.62 -2.96
N LYS A 39 -10.06 6.30 -2.72
CA LYS A 39 -9.18 5.59 -1.80
C LYS A 39 -7.84 5.40 -2.47
N LYS A 40 -6.84 6.13 -2.01
CA LYS A 40 -5.52 6.11 -2.65
C LYS A 40 -4.38 6.20 -1.68
N LEU A 41 -3.29 5.51 -2.00
CA LEU A 41 -2.00 5.61 -1.32
C LEU A 41 -0.96 6.04 -2.34
N HIS A 42 -0.25 7.13 -2.05
CA HIS A 42 0.87 7.55 -2.86
C HIS A 42 2.16 6.87 -2.39
N GLU A 43 3.18 6.89 -3.24
CA GLU A 43 4.47 6.24 -3.00
C GLU A 43 5.08 6.54 -1.62
N GLY A 44 5.00 7.79 -1.14
CA GLY A 44 5.48 8.16 0.19
C GLY A 44 4.78 7.41 1.34
N HIS A 45 3.47 7.13 1.23
CA HIS A 45 2.77 6.34 2.23
C HIS A 45 3.24 4.89 2.16
N ILE A 46 3.37 4.33 0.96
CA ILE A 46 3.85 2.96 0.77
C ILE A 46 5.25 2.79 1.37
N ARG A 47 6.17 3.72 1.11
CA ARG A 47 7.51 3.75 1.72
C ARG A 47 7.49 3.74 3.25
N ALA A 48 6.51 4.41 3.86
CA ALA A 48 6.38 4.51 5.32
C ALA A 48 5.75 3.26 5.96
N LEU A 49 5.15 2.36 5.17
CA LEU A 49 4.64 1.08 5.66
C LEU A 49 5.74 0.02 5.80
N HIS A 50 6.91 0.23 5.19
CA HIS A 50 8.05 -0.69 5.26
C HIS A 50 8.98 -0.35 6.43
N PRO A 51 9.47 -1.37 7.17
CA PRO A 51 9.24 -2.81 6.97
C PRO A 51 8.02 -3.37 7.72
N GLU A 52 7.35 -2.57 8.55
CA GLU A 52 6.40 -3.03 9.57
C GLU A 52 5.23 -3.84 8.98
N ILE A 53 4.74 -3.46 7.79
CA ILE A 53 3.60 -4.14 7.14
C ILE A 53 3.92 -5.56 6.69
N LEU A 54 5.20 -5.91 6.58
CA LEU A 54 5.68 -7.23 6.15
C LEU A 54 5.95 -8.18 7.33
N ARG A 55 5.73 -7.76 8.58
CA ARG A 55 5.94 -8.64 9.75
C ARG A 55 5.04 -9.88 9.64
N LYS A 56 5.65 -11.09 9.75
CA LYS A 56 4.93 -12.37 9.64
C LYS A 56 3.77 -12.50 10.62
N ASN A 57 3.92 -11.96 11.82
CA ASN A 57 2.92 -12.04 12.88
C ASN A 57 2.01 -10.80 12.95
N ALA A 58 2.06 -9.90 11.95
CA ALA A 58 1.17 -8.74 11.92
C ALA A 58 -0.28 -9.19 11.75
N SER A 59 -1.10 -8.90 12.74
CA SER A 59 -2.54 -9.12 12.68
C SER A 59 -3.20 -8.12 11.73
N VAL A 60 -4.48 -8.36 11.42
CA VAL A 60 -5.29 -7.40 10.66
C VAL A 60 -5.38 -6.06 11.39
N GLY A 61 -5.45 -6.08 12.73
CA GLY A 61 -5.48 -4.89 13.57
C GLY A 61 -4.19 -4.09 13.44
N ASP A 62 -3.04 -4.76 13.48
CA ASP A 62 -1.73 -4.12 13.36
C ASP A 62 -1.55 -3.43 12.01
N VAL A 63 -1.93 -4.10 10.91
CA VAL A 63 -1.85 -3.50 9.57
C VAL A 63 -2.80 -2.31 9.42
N ARG A 64 -4.00 -2.39 10.01
CA ARG A 64 -4.94 -1.26 10.02
C ARG A 64 -4.37 -0.08 10.79
N ALA A 65 -3.85 -0.30 11.99
CA ALA A 65 -3.24 0.75 12.82
C ALA A 65 -2.02 1.37 12.13
N LEU A 66 -1.22 0.57 11.44
CA LEU A 66 -0.07 1.05 10.68
C LEU A 66 -0.51 1.93 9.50
N ILE A 67 -1.52 1.52 8.73
CA ILE A 67 -2.01 2.32 7.61
C ILE A 67 -2.68 3.60 8.10
N GLU A 68 -3.43 3.56 9.21
CA GLU A 68 -4.03 4.75 9.82
C GLU A 68 -2.97 5.75 10.29
N THR A 69 -1.86 5.26 10.86
CA THR A 69 -0.72 6.12 11.26
C THR A 69 -0.09 6.83 10.06
N VAL A 70 0.02 6.15 8.92
CA VAL A 70 0.68 6.68 7.72
C VAL A 70 -0.28 7.51 6.86
N ALA A 71 -1.56 7.17 6.85
CA ALA A 71 -2.58 7.73 6.00
C ALA A 71 -3.89 7.92 6.79
N PRO A 72 -3.91 8.87 7.76
CA PRO A 72 -5.03 9.04 8.68
C PRO A 72 -6.32 9.43 7.96
N GLY A 73 -7.46 8.95 8.49
CA GLY A 73 -8.78 9.15 7.90
C GLY A 73 -9.01 8.36 6.61
N ARG A 74 -8.12 7.40 6.28
CA ARG A 74 -8.26 6.52 5.11
C ARG A 74 -8.46 5.06 5.50
N PRO A 75 -9.50 4.73 6.31
CA PRO A 75 -9.72 3.37 6.82
C PRO A 75 -10.01 2.33 5.73
N CYS A 76 -10.22 2.84 4.54
CA CYS A 76 -10.88 2.20 3.44
C CYS A 76 -9.84 1.63 2.44
N THR A 77 -8.56 2.03 2.54
CA THR A 77 -7.39 1.43 1.85
C THR A 77 -6.82 0.21 2.57
N HIS A 78 -7.30 -0.09 3.79
CA HIS A 78 -6.78 -1.16 4.65
C HIS A 78 -6.81 -2.54 4.01
N ARG A 79 -7.90 -2.92 3.36
CA ARG A 79 -8.05 -4.26 2.78
C ARG A 79 -7.10 -4.47 1.59
N GLY A 80 -7.17 -3.60 0.58
CA GLY A 80 -6.39 -3.77 -0.65
C GLY A 80 -4.88 -3.69 -0.39
N MET A 81 -4.43 -2.74 0.44
CA MET A 81 -3.02 -2.63 0.79
C MET A 81 -2.53 -3.85 1.59
N ARG A 82 -3.30 -4.32 2.57
CA ARG A 82 -2.98 -5.54 3.33
C ARG A 82 -2.86 -6.77 2.43
N GLU A 83 -3.82 -6.97 1.52
CA GLU A 83 -3.78 -8.11 0.59
C GLU A 83 -2.57 -8.05 -0.34
N ILE A 84 -2.14 -6.86 -0.77
CA ILE A 84 -0.89 -6.69 -1.53
C ILE A 84 0.31 -7.04 -0.65
N ALA A 85 0.40 -6.47 0.54
CA ALA A 85 1.52 -6.69 1.45
C ALA A 85 1.69 -8.16 1.85
N TRP A 86 0.60 -8.87 2.13
CA TRP A 86 0.63 -10.30 2.45
C TRP A 86 1.05 -11.15 1.24
N ALA A 87 0.55 -10.84 0.04
CA ALA A 87 0.99 -11.52 -1.18
C ALA A 87 2.49 -11.32 -1.47
N ILE A 88 3.05 -10.16 -1.10
CA ILE A 88 4.48 -9.88 -1.22
C ILE A 88 5.29 -10.62 -0.15
N ARG A 89 4.78 -10.65 1.10
CA ARG A 89 5.41 -11.32 2.24
C ARG A 89 5.53 -12.83 2.06
N ASP A 90 4.55 -13.44 1.40
CA ASP A 90 4.44 -14.90 1.27
C ASP A 90 5.14 -15.43 -0.01
N ARG A 91 5.90 -14.58 -0.71
CA ARG A 91 6.81 -14.93 -1.83
C ARG A 91 8.24 -15.07 -1.34
#